data_AF-A0A2E3FPT8-F1
#
_entry.id   AF-A0A2E3FPT8-F1
#
_cell.length_a   1.000
_cell.length_b   1.000
_cell.length_c   1.000
_cell.angle_alpha   90.00
_cell.angle_beta   90.00
_cell.angle_gamma   90.00
#
_symmetry.space_group_name_H-M   'P 1'
#
loop_
_entity.id
_entity.type
_entity.pdbx_description
1 polymer ?
#
loop_
_entity_poly.entity_id
_entity_poly.type
_entity_poly.pdbx_seq_one_letter_code
_entity_poly.pdbx_strand_id
1 'polypeptide(L)'
;MKKNHVLWILALLVINTGWYNLSKQSVNQEINRPGADFAEVREANIGGLMGDEVDFEIEHCFDSLNGGEYNVSIQVKQNSLTLYDWNGTT
;
A
#
# COMPACT_ATOMS: atom_id res chain seq x y z
N MET A 1 -47.48 -9.47 -12.55
CA MET A 1 -46.31 -8.58 -12.32
C MET A 1 -45.97 -8.31 -10.84
N LYS A 2 -46.87 -8.55 -9.86
CA LYS A 2 -46.63 -8.19 -8.44
C LYS A 2 -45.73 -9.14 -7.63
N LYS A 3 -45.61 -10.42 -8.00
CA LYS A 3 -44.75 -11.41 -7.30
C LYS A 3 -43.24 -11.16 -7.50
N ASN A 4 -42.86 -10.30 -8.43
CA ASN A 4 -41.45 -10.03 -8.75
C ASN A 4 -40.84 -8.95 -7.85
N HIS A 5 -41.61 -7.98 -7.37
CA HIS A 5 -41.05 -6.84 -6.63
C HIS A 5 -40.47 -7.23 -5.26
N VAL A 6 -41.10 -8.17 -4.55
CA VAL A 6 -40.57 -8.66 -3.27
C VAL A 6 -39.26 -9.42 -3.47
N LEU A 7 -39.17 -10.22 -4.53
CA LEU A 7 -37.95 -10.93 -4.90
C LEU A 7 -36.84 -9.95 -5.30
N TRP A 8 -37.18 -8.90 -6.04
CA TRP A 8 -36.24 -7.83 -6.41
C TRP A 8 -35.72 -7.05 -5.21
N ILE A 9 -36.59 -6.73 -4.25
CA ILE A 9 -36.18 -6.05 -3.00
C ILE A 9 -35.23 -6.94 -2.20
N LEU A 10 -35.52 -8.24 -2.08
CA LEU A 10 -34.62 -9.19 -1.42
C LEU A 10 -33.28 -9.30 -2.14
N ALA A 11 -33.29 -9.38 -3.47
CA ALA A 11 -32.06 -9.43 -4.27
C ALA A 11 -31.21 -8.17 -4.07
N LEU A 12 -31.83 -6.99 -4.09
CA LEU A 12 -31.14 -5.73 -3.84
C LEU A 12 -30.52 -5.66 -2.44
N LEU A 13 -31.22 -6.17 -1.42
CA LEU A 13 -30.69 -6.22 -0.06
C LEU A 13 -29.50 -7.17 0.05
N VAL A 14 -29.56 -8.35 -0.56
CA VAL A 14 -28.44 -9.31 -0.55
C VAL A 14 -27.23 -8.74 -1.27
N ILE A 15 -27.41 -8.12 -2.43
CA ILE A 15 -26.31 -7.52 -3.19
C ILE A 15 -25.68 -6.36 -2.41
N ASN A 16 -26.49 -5.45 -1.86
CA ASN A 16 -25.97 -4.30 -1.13
C ASN A 16 -25.28 -4.72 0.18
N THR A 17 -25.85 -5.67 0.92
CA THR A 17 -25.20 -6.18 2.14
C THR A 17 -23.94 -6.98 1.82
N GLY A 18 -23.92 -7.76 0.74
CA GLY A 18 -22.71 -8.43 0.24
C GLY A 18 -21.59 -7.45 -0.06
N TRP A 19 -21.88 -6.40 -0.85
CA TRP A 19 -20.93 -5.33 -1.15
C TRP A 19 -20.51 -4.54 0.09
N TYR A 20 -21.42 -4.27 1.01
CA TYR A 20 -21.09 -3.60 2.27
C TYR A 20 -20.11 -4.41 3.13
N ASN A 21 -20.26 -5.73 3.17
CA ASN A 21 -19.33 -6.60 3.90
C ASN A 21 -17.98 -6.73 3.17
N LEU A 22 -18.00 -6.88 1.84
CA LEU A 22 -16.78 -6.95 1.02
C LEU A 22 -16.00 -5.64 1.03
N SER A 23 -16.67 -4.48 1.00
CA SER A 23 -16.02 -3.17 1.07
C SER A 23 -15.41 -2.86 2.44
N LYS A 24 -15.93 -3.48 3.50
CA LYS A 24 -15.31 -3.45 4.83
C LYS A 24 -14.11 -4.39 4.96
N GLN A 25 -14.02 -5.39 4.11
CA GLN A 25 -12.79 -6.14 3.97
C GLN A 25 -11.81 -5.23 3.23
N SER A 26 -11.08 -4.41 3.99
CA SER A 26 -9.78 -3.95 3.52
C SER A 26 -8.99 -5.23 3.28
N VAL A 27 -8.82 -5.60 2.01
CA VAL A 27 -7.70 -6.46 1.65
C VAL A 27 -6.50 -5.64 2.14
N ASN A 28 -5.95 -6.00 3.30
CA ASN A 28 -4.62 -5.55 3.66
C ASN A 28 -3.82 -5.87 2.42
N GLN A 29 -3.36 -4.84 1.71
CA GLN A 29 -2.39 -5.04 0.65
C GLN A 29 -1.14 -5.50 1.38
N GLU A 30 -1.12 -6.79 1.66
CA GLU A 30 -0.10 -7.45 2.43
C GLU A 30 1.14 -7.33 1.58
N ILE A 31 2.06 -6.48 2.04
CA ILE A 31 3.36 -6.26 1.41
C ILE A 31 4.14 -7.59 1.32
N ASN A 32 3.69 -8.63 2.04
CA ASN A 32 4.22 -9.99 2.05
C ASN A 32 3.13 -11.08 1.87
N ARG A 33 2.27 -10.99 0.84
CA ARG A 33 1.38 -12.14 0.55
C ARG A 33 2.21 -13.37 0.08
N PRO A 34 1.93 -14.59 0.55
CA PRO A 34 2.62 -15.80 0.11
C PRO A 34 2.53 -15.97 -1.42
N GLY A 35 3.68 -16.12 -2.09
CA GLY A 35 3.77 -16.35 -3.55
C GLY A 35 3.85 -15.09 -4.41
N ALA A 36 4.02 -13.90 -3.81
CA ALA A 36 4.41 -12.71 -4.56
C ALA A 36 5.94 -12.55 -4.52
N ASP A 37 6.58 -12.65 -5.68
CA ASP A 37 7.99 -12.29 -5.86
C ASP A 37 8.11 -10.77 -5.79
N PHE A 38 8.34 -10.25 -4.58
CA PHE A 38 8.66 -8.85 -4.42
C PHE A 38 10.14 -8.63 -4.75
N ALA A 39 10.43 -7.62 -5.56
CA ALA A 39 11.81 -7.22 -5.83
C ALA A 39 12.47 -6.76 -4.52
N GLU A 40 13.66 -7.26 -4.23
CA GLU A 40 14.51 -6.88 -3.09
C GLU A 40 14.84 -5.38 -3.08
N VAL A 41 14.78 -4.74 -4.25
CA VAL A 41 15.02 -3.32 -4.46
C VAL A 41 13.82 -2.70 -5.16
N ARG A 42 13.37 -1.55 -4.66
CA ARG A 42 12.34 -0.73 -5.32
C ARG A 42 12.83 0.69 -5.49
N GLU A 43 12.74 1.20 -6.72
CA GLU A 43 13.08 2.57 -7.05
C GLU A 43 11.80 3.38 -7.29
N ALA A 44 11.69 4.53 -6.62
CA ALA A 44 10.64 5.50 -6.87
C ALA A 44 11.30 6.80 -7.36
N ASN A 45 10.81 7.32 -8.49
CA ASN A 45 11.30 8.58 -9.05
C ASN A 45 10.26 9.69 -8.79
N ILE A 46 10.64 10.70 -8.01
CA ILE A 46 9.83 11.89 -7.79
C ILE A 46 10.18 12.89 -8.89
N GLY A 47 9.28 13.04 -9.87
CA GLY A 47 9.46 13.98 -10.97
C GLY A 47 9.09 15.41 -10.58
N GLY A 48 10.03 16.33 -10.73
CA GLY A 48 9.79 17.78 -10.80
C GLY A 48 9.20 18.41 -9.54
N LEU A 49 10.02 18.64 -8.53
CA LEU A 49 9.70 19.58 -7.46
C LEU A 49 9.76 21.00 -8.06
N MET A 50 8.64 21.74 -8.04
CA MET A 50 8.61 23.14 -8.46
C MET A 50 8.99 24.04 -7.28
N GLY A 51 10.16 24.68 -7.35
CA GLY A 51 10.70 25.59 -6.34
C GLY A 51 12.23 25.55 -6.32
N ASP A 52 12.88 26.65 -5.95
CA ASP A 52 14.35 26.72 -5.85
C ASP A 52 14.87 25.96 -4.62
N GLU A 53 14.09 25.96 -3.53
CA GLU A 53 14.34 25.24 -2.29
C GLU A 53 13.03 24.58 -1.83
N VAL A 54 13.09 23.30 -1.48
CA VAL A 54 11.95 22.54 -0.95
C VAL A 54 12.43 21.79 0.28
N ASP A 55 11.89 22.15 1.45
CA ASP A 55 12.06 21.37 2.65
C ASP A 55 11.30 20.05 2.50
N PHE A 56 12.00 18.94 2.73
CA PHE A 56 11.42 17.60 2.68
C PHE A 56 11.74 16.85 3.96
N GLU A 57 10.76 16.15 4.50
CA GLU A 57 10.91 15.24 5.64
C GLU A 57 10.59 13.83 5.17
N ILE A 58 11.45 12.88 5.54
CA ILE A 58 11.29 11.46 5.20
C ILE A 58 11.05 10.71 6.49
N GLU A 59 9.77 10.40 6.75
CA GLU A 59 9.37 9.51 7.82
C GLU A 59 9.25 8.09 7.25
N HIS A 60 9.92 7.14 7.90
CA HIS A 60 9.86 5.73 7.55
C HIS A 60 9.69 4.87 8.80
N CYS A 61 8.89 3.81 8.67
CA CYS A 61 8.67 2.81 9.72
C CYS A 61 8.67 1.44 9.04
N PHE A 62 9.64 0.61 9.39
CA PHE A 62 9.71 -0.77 8.94
C PHE A 62 9.34 -1.68 10.10
N ASP A 63 8.44 -2.63 9.83
CA ASP A 63 8.04 -3.64 10.81
C ASP A 63 7.95 -5.00 10.13
N SER A 64 8.52 -6.01 10.77
CA SER A 64 8.52 -7.37 10.28
C SER A 64 7.22 -8.08 10.63
N LEU A 65 6.35 -8.27 9.63
CA LEU A 65 5.11 -9.03 9.80
C LEU A 65 5.35 -10.51 10.13
N ASN A 66 6.53 -11.04 9.81
CA ASN A 66 6.86 -12.45 9.95
C ASN A 66 7.72 -12.73 11.19
N GLY A 67 8.05 -11.70 11.98
CA GLY A 67 8.92 -11.79 13.16
C GLY A 67 10.39 -12.12 12.86
N GLY A 68 10.78 -12.11 11.58
CA GLY A 68 12.16 -12.28 11.15
C GLY A 68 12.88 -10.95 11.12
N GLU A 69 14.14 -10.92 11.55
CA GLU A 69 15.00 -9.74 11.45
C GLU A 69 15.64 -9.69 10.06
N TYR A 70 15.34 -8.64 9.30
CA TYR A 70 15.85 -8.45 7.94
C TYR A 70 16.56 -7.11 7.82
N ASN A 71 17.62 -7.07 7.03
CA ASN A 71 18.30 -5.81 6.72
C ASN A 71 17.44 -4.98 5.77
N VAL A 72 17.30 -3.68 6.08
CA VAL A 72 16.59 -2.72 5.24
C VAL A 72 17.43 -1.47 5.08
N SER A 73 17.34 -0.86 3.91
CA SER A 73 17.99 0.40 3.61
C SER A 73 17.10 1.34 2.82
N ILE A 74 17.30 2.64 3.02
CA ILE A 74 16.68 3.71 2.24
C ILE A 74 17.81 4.58 1.69
N GLN A 75 17.77 4.82 0.38
CA GLN A 75 18.69 5.74 -0.27
C GLN A 75 17.92 6.75 -1.11
N VAL A 76 18.19 8.04 -0.88
CA VAL A 76 17.59 9.14 -1.63
C VAL A 76 18.67 9.77 -2.49
N LYS A 77 18.41 9.85 -3.79
CA LYS A 77 19.35 10.39 -4.77
C LYS A 77 18.74 11.53 -5.56
N GLN A 78 19.52 12.58 -5.82
CA GLN A 78 19.22 13.63 -6.77
C GLN A 78 20.38 13.79 -7.74
N ASN A 79 20.14 13.67 -9.05
CA ASN A 79 21.19 13.77 -10.08
C ASN A 79 22.43 12.91 -9.79
N SER A 80 22.21 11.69 -9.29
CA SER A 80 23.25 10.73 -8.86
C SER A 80 24.00 11.07 -7.56
N LEU A 81 23.69 12.19 -6.90
CA LEU A 81 24.18 12.50 -5.55
C LEU A 81 23.26 11.87 -4.51
N THR A 82 23.82 11.07 -3.59
CA THR A 82 23.08 10.57 -2.43
C THR A 82 22.87 11.72 -1.44
N LEU A 83 21.61 12.13 -1.24
CA LEU A 83 21.21 13.17 -0.31
C LEU A 83 20.94 12.60 1.09
N TYR A 84 20.48 11.36 1.17
CA TYR A 84 20.17 10.65 2.40
C TYR A 84 20.42 9.16 2.22
N ASP A 85 20.98 8.54 3.26
CA ASP A 85 21.23 7.10 3.34
C ASP A 85 20.93 6.64 4.76
N TRP A 86 20.13 5.60 4.89
CA TRP A 86 19.78 4.97 6.14
C TRP A 86 19.81 3.45 5.98
N ASN A 87 20.34 2.78 7.00
CA ASN A 87 20.37 1.32 7.08
C ASN A 87 19.91 0.91 8.48
N GLY A 88 19.15 -0.19 8.55
CA GLY A 88 18.68 -0.76 9.81
C GLY A 88 18.18 -2.19 9.64
N THR A 89 17.54 -2.69 10.68
CA THR A 89 16.84 -3.98 10.67
C THR A 89 15.35 -3.79 10.96
N THR A 90 14.52 -4.70 10.43
CA THR A 90 13.09 -4.80 10.77
C THR A 90 12.85 -5.67 11.98
#